data_AF-A0AAN6E8D9-F1
#
_entry.id   AF-A0AAN6E8D9-F1
#
_cell.length_a   1.000
_cell.length_b   1.000
_cell.length_c   1.000
_cell.angle_alpha   90.00
_cell.angle_beta   90.00
_cell.angle_gamma   90.00
#
_symmetry.space_group_name_H-M   'P 1'
#
loop_
_entity.id
_entity.type
_entity.pdbx_description
1 polymer ?
#
loop_
_entity_poly.entity_id
_entity_poly.type
_entity_poly.pdbx_seq_one_letter_code
_entity_poly.pdbx_strand_id
1 'polypeptide(L)'
;MLACTLLILFAGGLQALAVRVQVTWDIGYLNISRDGLSTWRAIGANGQLPIPPIYVTQGDVLELTAINHLDMPVTLHAHGLFQRNSTYYDGPALITECGIPPGSQFTYIIETRDQSGTYWVHSHYRMEGIDGLRTALVILDQDMSLLDEYDEDVLLTLEDWGQEPNNDLMERLQ
;
A
#
# COMPACT_ATOMS: atom_id res chain seq x y z
N MET A 1 -14.98 -60.83 23.15
CA MET A 1 -14.80 -59.37 23.29
C MET A 1 -13.93 -58.90 22.14
N LEU A 2 -14.54 -58.45 21.04
CA LEU A 2 -13.79 -57.86 19.92
C LEU A 2 -13.54 -56.38 20.26
N ALA A 3 -12.27 -56.01 20.38
CA ALA A 3 -11.87 -54.61 20.51
C ALA A 3 -11.85 -53.98 19.12
N CYS A 4 -12.75 -53.02 18.90
CA CYS A 4 -12.83 -52.21 17.69
C CYS A 4 -11.87 -51.03 17.86
N THR A 5 -10.73 -51.07 17.18
CA THR A 5 -9.74 -49.99 17.22
C THR A 5 -10.18 -48.90 16.25
N LEU A 6 -10.73 -47.80 16.77
CA LEU A 6 -11.13 -46.64 16.00
C LEU A 6 -9.88 -45.86 15.58
N LEU A 7 -9.54 -45.90 14.29
CA LEU A 7 -8.46 -45.10 13.71
C LEU A 7 -8.99 -43.67 13.49
N ILE A 8 -8.62 -42.73 14.35
CA ILE A 8 -8.92 -41.31 14.15
C ILE A 8 -7.90 -40.76 13.14
N LEU A 9 -8.32 -40.63 11.88
CA LEU A 9 -7.59 -39.86 10.87
C LEU A 9 -7.73 -38.38 11.21
N PHE A 10 -6.68 -37.79 11.79
CA PHE A 10 -6.52 -36.34 11.80
C PHE A 10 -6.21 -35.91 10.36
N ALA A 11 -7.23 -35.44 9.64
CA ALA A 11 -7.03 -34.63 8.45
C ALA A 11 -6.47 -33.28 8.91
N GLY A 12 -5.15 -33.21 9.08
CA GLY A 12 -4.44 -31.95 9.24
C GLY A 12 -4.54 -31.18 7.93
N GLY A 13 -5.58 -30.36 7.79
CA GLY A 13 -5.64 -29.39 6.70
C GLY A 13 -4.43 -28.47 6.81
N LEU A 14 -3.78 -28.18 5.69
CA LEU A 14 -2.84 -27.05 5.60
C LEU A 14 -3.63 -25.79 5.99
N GLN A 15 -3.49 -25.34 7.22
CA GLN A 15 -3.85 -23.97 7.54
C GLN A 15 -2.74 -23.12 6.94
N ALA A 16 -3.07 -22.36 5.90
CA ALA A 16 -2.21 -21.28 5.44
C ALA A 16 -1.98 -20.35 6.64
N LEU A 17 -0.75 -20.33 7.14
CA LEU A 17 -0.37 -19.38 8.17
C LEU A 17 -0.39 -18.00 7.52
N ALA A 18 -1.20 -17.08 8.05
CA ALA A 18 -1.14 -15.68 7.65
C ALA A 18 0.30 -15.18 7.79
N VAL A 19 0.92 -14.77 6.68
CA VAL A 19 2.28 -14.23 6.69
C VAL A 19 2.19 -12.74 7.02
N ARG A 20 3.12 -12.26 7.85
CA ARG A 20 3.32 -10.82 8.04
C ARG A 20 4.28 -10.34 6.97
N VAL A 21 3.78 -9.56 6.03
CA VAL A 21 4.59 -8.92 4.99
C VAL A 21 4.96 -7.53 5.49
N GLN A 22 6.24 -7.30 5.76
CA GLN A 22 6.73 -6.04 6.32
C GLN A 22 7.33 -5.17 5.23
N VAL A 23 6.82 -3.96 5.10
CA VAL A 23 7.32 -2.96 4.15
C VAL A 23 7.65 -1.69 4.93
N THR A 24 8.81 -1.10 4.68
CA THR A 24 9.22 0.18 5.26
C THR A 24 9.45 1.20 4.17
N TRP A 25 8.83 2.36 4.31
CA TRP A 25 9.00 3.53 3.46
C TRP A 25 9.71 4.64 4.23
N ASP A 26 10.95 4.90 3.85
CA ASP A 26 11.67 6.14 4.16
C ASP A 26 11.16 7.23 3.21
N ILE A 27 10.19 8.03 3.68
CA ILE A 27 9.47 9.00 2.86
C ILE A 27 10.24 10.32 2.85
N GLY A 28 10.57 10.80 1.65
CA GLY A 28 11.37 12.00 1.48
C GLY A 28 11.18 12.68 0.13
N TYR A 29 11.77 13.88 0.01
CA TYR A 29 11.77 14.63 -1.23
C TYR A 29 12.77 14.08 -2.25
N LEU A 30 12.37 14.10 -3.52
CA LEU A 30 13.20 13.75 -4.67
C LEU A 30 13.10 14.85 -5.73
N ASN A 31 14.22 15.23 -6.33
CA ASN A 31 14.22 16.08 -7.52
C ASN A 31 14.19 15.16 -8.74
N ILE A 32 13.07 15.16 -9.46
CA ILE A 32 12.80 14.25 -10.57
C ILE A 32 12.33 15.02 -11.79
N SER A 33 12.72 14.53 -12.96
CA SER A 33 12.18 14.91 -14.26
C SER A 33 11.65 13.65 -14.93
N ARG A 34 10.32 13.46 -14.97
CA ARG A 34 9.69 12.30 -15.63
C ARG A 34 9.53 12.48 -17.14
N ASP A 35 9.33 13.72 -17.59
CA ASP A 35 9.12 14.07 -19.00
C ASP A 35 10.43 14.47 -19.73
N GLY A 36 11.52 14.67 -18.99
CA GLY A 36 12.79 15.16 -19.53
C GLY A 36 12.84 16.67 -19.77
N LEU A 37 11.77 17.40 -19.42
CA LEU A 37 11.60 18.82 -19.72
C LEU A 37 11.69 19.68 -18.46
N SER A 38 11.12 19.21 -17.35
CA SER A 38 11.07 19.95 -16.09
C SER A 38 11.49 19.08 -14.92
N THR A 39 12.40 19.60 -14.08
CA THR A 39 12.76 18.97 -12.80
C THR A 39 12.06 19.72 -11.68
N TRP A 40 11.24 19.01 -10.91
CA TRP A 40 10.59 19.57 -9.73
C TRP A 40 10.63 18.60 -8.55
N ARG A 41 10.32 19.13 -7.37
CA ARG A 41 10.39 18.41 -6.10
C ARG A 41 9.17 17.53 -5.93
N ALA A 42 9.35 16.23 -6.10
CA ALA A 42 8.35 15.20 -5.85
C ALA A 42 8.55 14.54 -4.48
N ILE A 43 7.62 13.68 -4.09
CA ILE A 43 7.70 12.87 -2.88
C ILE A 43 7.78 11.41 -3.30
N GLY A 44 8.76 10.69 -2.75
CA GLY A 44 8.93 9.25 -2.98
C GLY A 44 9.22 8.52 -1.68
N ALA A 45 9.50 7.23 -1.81
CA ALA A 45 9.90 6.36 -0.70
C ALA A 45 11.19 5.62 -1.06
N ASN A 46 12.08 5.47 -0.08
CA ASN A 46 13.35 4.74 -0.22
C ASN A 46 14.21 5.25 -1.39
N GLY A 47 14.19 6.56 -1.66
CA GLY A 47 14.93 7.18 -2.76
C GLY A 47 14.36 6.88 -4.16
N GLN A 48 13.16 6.32 -4.26
CA GLN A 48 12.58 5.84 -5.51
C GLN A 48 11.27 6.55 -5.85
N LEU A 49 11.11 6.81 -7.15
CA LEU A 49 9.88 7.26 -7.77
C LEU A 49 9.89 6.82 -9.26
N PRO A 50 8.90 6.03 -9.74
CA PRO A 50 7.76 5.49 -9.00
C PRO A 50 8.17 4.55 -7.85
N ILE A 51 7.38 4.53 -6.79
CA ILE A 51 7.59 3.62 -5.67
C ILE A 51 7.23 2.19 -6.13
N PRO A 52 8.05 1.15 -5.88
CA PRO A 52 7.75 -0.21 -6.31
C PRO A 52 6.40 -0.72 -5.79
N PRO A 53 5.64 -1.47 -6.60
CA PRO A 53 4.39 -2.08 -6.17
C PRO A 53 4.58 -3.02 -4.97
N ILE A 54 3.56 -3.11 -4.13
CA ILE A 54 3.48 -4.05 -3.03
C ILE A 54 2.67 -5.26 -3.49
N TYR A 55 3.21 -6.46 -3.31
CA TYR A 55 2.51 -7.72 -3.55
C TYR A 55 2.35 -8.45 -2.21
N VAL A 56 1.12 -8.89 -1.94
CA VAL A 56 0.77 -9.74 -0.79
C VAL A 56 -0.21 -10.80 -1.24
N THR A 57 -0.37 -11.87 -0.48
CA THR A 57 -1.41 -12.88 -0.76
C THR A 57 -2.62 -12.61 0.13
N GLN A 58 -3.81 -12.94 -0.36
CA GLN A 58 -5.04 -12.90 0.42
C GLN A 58 -4.85 -13.72 1.70
N GLY A 59 -5.19 -13.13 2.84
CA GLY A 59 -4.99 -13.74 4.17
C GLY A 59 -3.72 -13.31 4.90
N ASP A 60 -2.78 -12.66 4.21
CA ASP A 60 -1.63 -12.02 4.83
C ASP A 60 -2.01 -10.79 5.67
N VAL A 61 -1.04 -10.30 6.42
CA VAL A 61 -1.09 -9.02 7.11
C VAL A 61 0.05 -8.15 6.60
N LEU A 62 -0.28 -7.06 5.92
CA LEU A 62 0.70 -6.06 5.48
C LEU A 62 0.98 -5.10 6.63
N GLU A 63 2.23 -5.04 7.07
CA GLU A 63 2.73 -4.06 8.03
C GLU A 63 3.54 -2.99 7.28
N LEU A 64 2.90 -1.87 6.96
CA LEU A 64 3.51 -0.78 6.21
C LEU A 64 3.97 0.32 7.17
N THR A 65 5.27 0.39 7.41
CA THR A 65 5.89 1.42 8.24
C THR A 65 6.27 2.63 7.40
N ALA A 66 5.65 3.77 7.67
CA ALA A 66 6.01 5.08 7.10
C ALA A 66 6.92 5.83 8.07
N ILE A 67 8.10 6.23 7.60
CA ILE A 67 9.04 7.10 8.30
C ILE A 67 9.04 8.44 7.58
N ASN A 68 8.64 9.51 8.27
CA ASN A 68 8.44 10.81 7.66
C ASN A 68 9.69 11.70 7.76
N HIS A 69 10.39 11.92 6.64
CA HIS A 69 11.50 12.88 6.54
C HIS A 69 11.12 14.20 5.86
N LEU A 70 9.83 14.44 5.62
CA LEU A 70 9.33 15.70 5.08
C LEU A 70 9.26 16.78 6.17
N ASP A 71 9.08 18.03 5.76
CA ASP A 71 8.86 19.18 6.66
C ASP A 71 7.37 19.38 7.02
N MET A 72 6.51 18.42 6.66
CA MET A 72 5.06 18.43 6.85
C MET A 72 4.54 17.05 7.30
N PRO A 73 3.34 16.97 7.92
CA PRO A 73 2.74 15.69 8.26
C PRO A 73 2.40 14.86 7.02
N VAL A 74 2.54 13.53 7.09
CA VAL A 74 2.17 12.59 6.02
C VAL A 74 1.17 11.57 6.56
N THR A 75 0.30 11.04 5.70
CA THR A 75 -0.50 9.84 6.00
C THR A 75 -0.44 8.88 4.83
N LEU A 76 -0.76 7.60 5.02
CA LEU A 76 -0.91 6.61 3.96
C LEU A 76 -2.29 5.98 4.00
N HIS A 77 -2.97 5.92 2.86
CA HIS A 77 -4.28 5.29 2.68
C HIS A 77 -4.19 4.13 1.69
N ALA A 78 -4.63 2.94 2.14
CA ALA A 78 -4.77 1.76 1.28
C ALA A 78 -6.14 1.78 0.59
N HIS A 79 -6.18 2.36 -0.60
CA HIS A 79 -7.41 2.65 -1.31
C HIS A 79 -8.16 1.38 -1.73
N GLY A 80 -9.43 1.31 -1.34
CA GLY A 80 -10.33 0.20 -1.64
C GLY A 80 -10.32 -0.93 -0.58
N LEU A 81 -9.44 -0.86 0.42
CA LEU A 81 -9.42 -1.81 1.53
C LEU A 81 -10.52 -1.46 2.55
N PHE A 82 -11.21 -2.47 3.07
CA PHE A 82 -12.38 -2.26 3.93
C PHE A 82 -12.07 -1.75 5.33
N GLN A 83 -10.84 -1.98 5.83
CA GLN A 83 -10.39 -1.58 7.18
C GLN A 83 -11.38 -1.97 8.30
N ARG A 84 -11.95 -3.18 8.21
CA ARG A 84 -12.96 -3.67 9.17
C ARG A 84 -12.35 -3.81 10.56
N ASN A 85 -12.90 -3.08 11.53
CA ASN A 85 -12.38 -3.01 12.91
C ASN A 85 -10.96 -2.44 13.03
N SER A 86 -10.41 -1.86 11.96
CA SER A 86 -9.06 -1.30 11.87
C SER A 86 -9.07 0.11 11.28
N THR A 87 -10.18 0.85 11.38
CA THR A 87 -10.37 2.18 10.78
C THR A 87 -9.29 3.20 11.17
N TYR A 88 -8.65 3.03 12.32
CA TYR A 88 -7.51 3.87 12.74
C TYR A 88 -6.21 3.63 11.94
N TYR A 89 -6.18 2.64 11.05
CA TYR A 89 -5.14 2.43 10.03
C TYR A 89 -5.59 2.83 8.61
N ASP A 90 -6.73 3.51 8.47
CA ASP A 90 -7.27 3.83 7.15
C ASP A 90 -6.49 4.95 6.44
N GLY A 91 -6.00 5.97 7.16
CA GLY A 91 -5.10 6.98 6.58
C GLY A 91 -5.65 8.36 6.19
N PRO A 92 -6.97 8.60 6.06
CA PRO A 92 -7.45 9.96 5.82
C PRO A 92 -7.16 10.91 6.99
N ALA A 93 -6.29 11.88 6.75
CA ALA A 93 -5.87 12.85 7.75
C ALA A 93 -7.06 13.64 8.28
N LEU A 94 -7.08 13.87 9.60
CA LEU A 94 -8.12 14.55 10.37
C LEU A 94 -9.50 13.86 10.38
N ILE A 95 -9.59 12.65 9.81
CA ILE A 95 -10.78 11.79 9.89
C ILE A 95 -10.47 10.57 10.76
N THR A 96 -9.44 9.80 10.38
CA THR A 96 -9.08 8.56 11.09
C THR A 96 -7.79 8.69 11.89
N GLU A 97 -6.92 9.65 11.54
CA GLU A 97 -5.68 9.94 12.25
C GLU A 97 -5.24 11.40 12.13
N CYS A 98 -4.29 11.85 12.96
CA CYS A 98 -3.81 13.24 12.95
C CYS A 98 -2.77 13.55 11.86
N GLY A 99 -2.13 12.54 11.26
CA GLY A 99 -0.94 12.69 10.43
C GLY A 99 0.34 12.35 11.20
N ILE A 100 1.28 11.68 10.52
CA ILE A 100 2.61 11.32 11.04
C ILE A 100 3.46 12.59 11.02
N PRO A 101 3.86 13.16 12.18
CA PRO A 101 4.63 14.40 12.21
C PRO A 101 6.02 14.25 11.56
N PRO A 102 6.65 15.35 11.13
CA PRO A 102 8.04 15.36 10.69
C PRO A 102 8.99 14.66 11.68
N GLY A 103 9.87 13.80 11.17
CA GLY A 103 10.83 13.03 11.96
C GLY A 103 10.22 11.88 12.78
N SER A 104 8.92 11.60 12.62
CA SER A 104 8.23 10.50 13.29
C SER A 104 7.93 9.35 12.33
N GLN A 105 7.47 8.22 12.88
CA GLN A 105 7.05 7.07 12.09
C GLN A 105 5.73 6.49 12.62
N PHE A 106 5.01 5.77 11.76
CA PHE A 106 3.82 5.02 12.10
C PHE A 106 3.73 3.75 11.24
N THR A 107 3.20 2.67 11.80
CA THR A 107 3.03 1.39 11.11
C THR A 107 1.55 1.12 10.90
N TYR A 108 1.12 1.10 9.65
CA TYR A 108 -0.22 0.70 9.23
C TYR A 108 -0.30 -0.83 9.18
N ILE A 109 -1.31 -1.40 9.83
CA ILE A 109 -1.58 -2.85 9.80
C ILE A 109 -2.81 -3.09 8.94
N ILE A 110 -2.61 -3.69 7.77
CA ILE A 110 -3.65 -3.91 6.76
C ILE A 110 -3.90 -5.42 6.66
N GLU A 111 -5.08 -5.87 7.08
CA GLU A 111 -5.51 -7.26 6.93
C GLU A 111 -6.11 -7.49 5.53
N THR A 112 -5.68 -8.56 4.85
CA THR A 112 -6.11 -8.85 3.46
C THR A 112 -7.00 -10.09 3.35
N ARG A 113 -7.54 -10.60 4.47
CA ARG A 113 -8.32 -11.84 4.51
C ARG A 113 -9.54 -11.84 3.58
N ASP A 114 -10.24 -10.71 3.50
CA ASP A 114 -11.55 -10.65 2.85
C ASP A 114 -11.50 -10.06 1.43
N GLN A 115 -10.31 -9.81 0.88
CA GLN A 115 -10.14 -9.10 -0.40
C GLN A 115 -8.95 -9.65 -1.20
N SER A 116 -9.15 -9.87 -2.49
CA SER A 116 -8.10 -10.09 -3.51
C SER A 116 -8.27 -9.05 -4.63
N GLY A 117 -7.27 -8.90 -5.50
CA GLY A 117 -7.29 -8.00 -6.66
C GLY A 117 -6.28 -6.85 -6.59
N THR A 118 -6.48 -5.85 -7.46
CA THR A 118 -5.57 -4.71 -7.63
C THR A 118 -6.10 -3.46 -6.94
N TYR A 119 -5.33 -2.98 -5.97
CA TYR A 119 -5.54 -1.80 -5.15
C TYR A 119 -4.33 -0.88 -5.27
N TRP A 120 -4.25 0.14 -4.42
CA TRP A 120 -3.12 1.06 -4.36
C TRP A 120 -3.02 1.73 -3.00
N VAL A 121 -1.81 2.13 -2.63
CA VAL A 121 -1.54 2.94 -1.43
C VAL A 121 -1.11 4.31 -1.89
N HIS A 122 -1.67 5.37 -1.30
CA HIS A 122 -1.27 6.75 -1.60
C HIS A 122 -1.33 7.63 -0.35
N SER A 123 -0.62 8.76 -0.35
CA SER A 123 -0.83 9.74 0.72
C SER A 123 -2.22 10.36 0.67
N HIS A 124 -2.82 10.54 1.83
CA HIS A 124 -4.11 11.19 2.02
C HIS A 124 -3.99 12.46 2.88
N TYR A 125 -2.83 13.12 2.82
CA TYR A 125 -2.61 14.46 3.33
C TYR A 125 -2.36 15.44 2.16
N ARG A 126 -3.25 16.42 2.00
CA ARG A 126 -3.18 17.45 0.95
C ARG A 126 -2.97 16.85 -0.45
N MET A 127 -1.86 17.18 -1.11
CA MET A 127 -1.56 16.83 -2.50
C MET A 127 -0.37 15.87 -2.65
N GLU A 128 0.14 15.33 -1.55
CA GLU A 128 1.34 14.50 -1.54
C GLU A 128 1.20 13.25 -2.42
N GLY A 129 -0.01 12.67 -2.48
CA GLY A 129 -0.31 11.54 -3.37
C GLY A 129 -0.22 11.90 -4.87
N ILE A 130 -0.44 13.17 -5.23
CA ILE A 130 -0.26 13.68 -6.59
C ILE A 130 1.23 14.01 -6.83
N ASP A 131 1.93 14.49 -5.80
CA ASP A 131 3.38 14.75 -5.82
C ASP A 131 4.23 13.45 -5.89
N GLY A 132 3.61 12.28 -5.90
CA GLY A 132 4.28 11.00 -6.23
C GLY A 132 4.22 9.94 -5.14
N LEU A 133 3.75 10.26 -3.93
CA LEU A 133 3.66 9.30 -2.82
C LEU A 133 2.48 8.34 -3.01
N ARG A 134 2.65 7.41 -3.95
CA ARG A 134 1.69 6.38 -4.31
C ARG A 134 2.35 5.16 -4.94
N THR A 135 1.74 3.99 -4.78
CA THR A 135 2.09 2.78 -5.53
C THR A 135 0.91 1.80 -5.60
N ALA A 136 0.97 0.84 -6.51
CA ALA A 136 0.00 -0.24 -6.56
C ALA A 136 0.17 -1.21 -5.38
N LEU A 137 -0.94 -1.75 -4.91
CA LEU A 137 -1.02 -2.84 -3.94
C LEU A 137 -1.79 -3.98 -4.61
N VAL A 138 -1.11 -5.06 -4.93
CA VAL A 138 -1.71 -6.25 -5.53
C VAL A 138 -1.88 -7.30 -4.44
N ILE A 139 -3.11 -7.73 -4.23
CA ILE A 139 -3.46 -8.82 -3.32
C ILE A 139 -3.77 -10.04 -4.17
N LEU A 140 -2.81 -10.96 -4.25
CA LEU A 140 -2.93 -12.20 -5.00
C LEU A 140 -4.01 -13.06 -4.35
N ASP A 141 -4.91 -13.61 -5.16
CA ASP A 141 -5.91 -14.54 -4.66
C ASP A 141 -5.22 -15.79 -4.08
N GLN A 142 -5.77 -16.33 -3.00
CA GLN A 142 -5.29 -17.59 -2.45
C GLN A 142 -5.72 -18.77 -3.33
N ASP A 143 -6.85 -18.63 -4.03
CA ASP A 143 -7.31 -19.56 -5.04
C ASP A 143 -6.53 -19.37 -6.35
N MET A 144 -5.55 -20.25 -6.55
CA MET A 144 -4.68 -20.24 -7.71
C MET A 144 -5.37 -20.72 -9.00
N SER A 145 -6.65 -21.13 -8.95
CA SER A 145 -7.37 -21.62 -10.14
C SER A 145 -7.46 -20.58 -11.26
N LEU A 146 -7.46 -19.29 -10.90
CA LEU A 146 -7.45 -18.19 -11.85
C LEU A 146 -6.10 -18.02 -12.58
N LEU A 147 -5.00 -18.54 -12.01
CA LEU A 147 -3.68 -18.46 -12.65
C LEU A 147 -3.58 -19.36 -13.88
N ASP A 148 -4.42 -20.39 -13.99
CA ASP A 148 -4.47 -21.26 -15.17
C ASP A 148 -5.24 -20.61 -16.34
N GLU A 149 -5.89 -19.46 -16.14
CA GLU A 149 -6.69 -18.77 -17.18
C GLU A 149 -5.87 -17.81 -18.06
N TYR A 150 -4.66 -17.44 -17.64
CA TYR A 150 -3.80 -16.50 -18.36
C TYR A 150 -2.34 -16.92 -18.30
N ASP A 151 -1.59 -16.59 -19.36
CA ASP A 151 -0.16 -16.91 -19.43
C ASP A 151 0.72 -15.88 -18.68
N GLU A 152 0.27 -14.62 -18.64
CA GLU A 152 1.03 -13.47 -18.09
C GLU A 152 0.10 -12.47 -17.39
N ASP A 153 0.60 -11.86 -16.31
CA ASP A 153 -0.04 -10.73 -15.61
C ASP A 153 0.85 -9.48 -15.70
N VAL A 154 0.24 -8.35 -16.06
CA VAL A 154 0.95 -7.08 -16.27
C VAL A 154 0.25 -5.96 -15.51
N LEU A 155 0.96 -5.39 -14.53
CA LEU A 155 0.52 -4.21 -13.82
C LEU A 155 0.81 -2.94 -14.65
N LEU A 156 -0.24 -2.18 -14.94
CA LEU A 156 -0.15 -0.86 -15.56
C LEU A 156 -0.69 0.22 -14.61
N THR A 157 0.15 1.19 -14.25
CA THR A 157 -0.26 2.38 -13.50
C THR A 157 -0.35 3.57 -14.44
N LEU A 158 -1.51 4.25 -14.46
CA LEU A 158 -1.74 5.44 -15.27
C LEU A 158 -1.69 6.68 -14.38
N GLU A 159 -0.99 7.71 -14.85
CA GLU A 159 -0.85 8.98 -14.14
C GLU A 159 -0.76 10.16 -15.12
N ASP A 160 -1.19 11.32 -14.64
CA ASP A 160 -0.81 12.60 -15.20
C ASP A 160 0.48 13.11 -14.53
N TRP A 161 1.18 14.00 -15.24
CA TRP A 161 2.39 14.65 -14.74
C TRP A 161 2.39 16.11 -15.16
N GLY A 162 2.39 17.01 -14.16
CA GLY A 162 2.45 18.45 -14.37
C GLY A 162 3.86 18.94 -14.70
N GLN A 163 3.94 20.11 -15.34
CA GLN A 163 5.21 20.81 -15.61
C GLN A 163 5.65 21.72 -14.45
N GLU A 164 4.85 21.80 -13.39
CA GLU A 164 5.08 22.63 -12.21
C GLU A 164 4.62 21.90 -10.94
N PRO A 165 5.13 22.27 -9.74
CA PRO A 165 4.67 21.72 -8.47
C PRO A 165 3.18 21.96 -8.24
N ASN A 166 2.48 21.01 -7.58
CA ASN A 166 1.05 21.11 -7.33
C ASN A 166 0.66 22.30 -6.43
N ASN A 167 1.52 22.69 -5.48
CA ASN A 167 1.26 23.89 -4.67
C ASN A 167 1.18 25.16 -5.53
N ASP A 168 2.10 25.31 -6.49
CA ASP A 168 2.14 26.46 -7.41
C ASP A 168 0.91 26.47 -8.32
N LEU A 169 0.50 25.29 -8.80
CA LEU A 169 -0.75 25.13 -9.57
C LEU A 169 -1.97 25.56 -8.74
N MET A 170 -2.05 25.15 -7.47
CA MET A 170 -3.18 25.47 -6.61
C MET A 170 -3.28 26.95 -6.27
N GLU A 171 -2.15 27.61 -6.00
CA GLU A 171 -2.12 29.06 -5.79
C GLU A 171 -2.63 29.83 -7.02
N ARG A 172 -2.41 29.29 -8.22
CA ARG A 172 -2.91 29.87 -9.48
C ARG A 172 -4.39 29.66 -9.74
N LEU A 173 -5.00 28.63 -9.17
CA LEU A 173 -6.39 28.25 -9.43
C LEU A 173 -7.38 28.85 -8.42
N GLN A 174 -6.89 29.53 -7.37
CA GLN A 174 -7.67 30.24 -6.35
C GLN A 174 -7.85 31.72 -6.70
#